data_AF-A0A1G8UIT0-F1
#
_entry.id   AF-A0A1G8UIT0-F1
#
_cell.length_a   1.000
_cell.length_b   1.000
_cell.length_c   1.000
_cell.angle_alpha   90.00
_cell.angle_beta   90.00
_cell.angle_gamma   90.00
#
_symmetry.space_group_name_H-M   'P 1'
#
loop_
_entity.id
_entity.type
_entity.pdbx_description
1 polymer ?
#
loop_
_entity_poly.entity_id
_entity_poly.type
_entity_poly.pdbx_seq_one_letter_code
_entity_poly.pdbx_strand_id
1 'polypeptide(L)'
;MNEPPDNRCGYTWPEGYDADEEDDAFHQNCCYREVVSTEVGECIWHADTNEVDEQSVEMLKRNLAPSETRFLNSPYTELLDGSNLVGTNLSGTLDLQQTALRDADLIDANLTDANLAGADLTEADLMKANLTKANLWTVDFTNATLQNAKIKDANLRHADLIDADLWYAECQDTDFRYADFRRADCQHTNLDSADFRHATLTDAELSEASFESNKANSTTTVKQLYEGDNGESENWDATARAYHNLKTIFADHGLVGKARDMHVRERRARRLEEKAESGRLNRTYLGSLISRWTTGYGVRMSPLLGWMLLIFLGATTWYNIAGVKETFLNNMFYSVIAFTAAPPPTDLTDAATQIIVMIETFLGTLMIVLLGYILGNREQF
;
A
#
# COMPACT_ATOMS: atom_id res chain seq x y z
N MET A 1 17.49 21.10 24.62
CA MET A 1 18.82 21.57 24.18
C MET A 1 19.85 20.63 24.77
N ASN A 2 20.47 19.78 23.94
CA ASN A 2 21.68 19.07 24.33
C ASN A 2 22.86 19.91 23.87
N GLU A 3 23.82 20.17 24.76
CA GLU A 3 25.10 20.75 24.35
C GLU A 3 25.72 19.86 23.25
N PRO A 4 26.29 20.45 22.19
CA PRO A 4 27.02 19.65 21.21
C PRO A 4 28.16 18.91 21.94
N PRO A 5 28.48 17.66 21.55
CA PRO A 5 29.65 16.94 22.09
C PRO A 5 30.92 17.79 21.97
N ASP A 6 31.87 17.66 22.90
CA ASP A 6 33.11 18.46 23.00
C ASP A 6 33.96 18.57 21.70
N ASN A 7 33.66 17.77 20.67
CA ASN A 7 34.34 17.73 19.38
C ASN A 7 33.45 18.12 18.18
N ARG A 8 32.26 18.69 18.40
CA ARG A 8 31.35 19.11 17.33
C ARG A 8 30.92 20.55 17.52
N CYS A 9 30.76 21.26 16.42
CA CYS A 9 30.33 22.66 16.45
C CYS A 9 28.85 22.78 16.88
N GLY A 10 28.54 23.81 17.67
CA GLY A 10 27.19 24.34 17.91
C GLY A 10 27.15 25.83 17.60
N TYR A 11 27.47 26.20 16.36
CA TYR A 11 27.54 27.61 15.96
C TYR A 11 26.17 28.27 16.07
N THR A 12 26.05 29.13 17.07
CA THR A 12 25.02 30.16 17.22
C THR A 12 25.39 31.39 16.39
N TRP A 13 24.40 32.00 15.74
CA TRP A 13 24.57 33.27 15.00
C TRP A 13 25.37 34.31 15.79
N PRO A 14 26.14 35.21 15.13
CA PRO A 14 26.97 36.21 15.80
C PRO A 14 26.17 37.08 16.77
N GLU A 15 26.78 37.45 17.89
CA GLU A 15 26.22 38.43 18.83
C GLU A 15 25.92 39.75 18.09
N GLY A 16 24.64 39.99 17.78
CA GLY A 16 24.17 41.11 16.96
C GLY A 16 23.07 40.77 15.96
N TYR A 17 22.69 39.50 15.83
CA TYR A 17 21.46 39.11 15.13
C TYR A 17 20.26 39.37 16.05
N ASP A 18 19.49 40.43 15.79
CA ASP A 18 18.27 40.77 16.54
C ASP A 18 17.19 39.71 16.30
N ALA A 19 17.20 38.65 17.11
CA ALA A 19 16.18 37.61 17.14
C ALA A 19 14.88 38.07 17.86
N ASP A 20 14.78 39.35 18.20
CA ASP A 20 13.73 39.92 19.04
C ASP A 20 12.39 40.19 18.30
N GLU A 21 12.21 39.72 17.06
CA GLU A 21 10.96 39.95 16.32
C GLU A 21 9.98 38.78 16.22
N GLU A 22 10.29 37.54 16.58
CA GLU A 22 9.25 36.49 16.70
C GLU A 22 9.71 35.27 17.52
N ASP A 23 8.76 34.60 18.17
CA ASP A 23 8.82 33.59 19.25
C ASP A 23 9.57 32.24 18.93
N ASP A 24 10.64 32.26 18.16
CA ASP A 24 11.37 31.05 17.71
C ASP A 24 12.69 30.84 18.47
N ALA A 25 12.59 30.55 19.77
CA ALA A 25 13.73 30.18 20.62
C ALA A 25 14.21 28.72 20.45
N PHE A 26 13.67 28.00 19.47
CA PHE A 26 14.15 26.68 19.10
C PHE A 26 15.01 26.80 17.84
N HIS A 27 16.12 26.05 17.76
CA HIS A 27 16.96 25.82 16.58
C HIS A 27 18.15 26.78 16.38
N GLN A 28 19.18 26.55 17.20
CA GLN A 28 20.46 27.27 17.16
C GLN A 28 21.66 26.45 16.64
N ASN A 29 21.48 25.22 16.14
CA ASN A 29 22.60 24.38 15.71
C ASN A 29 22.43 24.00 14.23
N CYS A 30 23.18 24.64 13.32
CA CYS A 30 23.06 24.39 11.87
C CYS A 30 24.08 23.36 11.32
N CYS A 31 25.03 22.88 12.14
CA CYS A 31 26.14 22.05 11.65
C CYS A 31 26.80 21.22 12.77
N TYR A 32 26.62 19.90 12.80
CA TYR A 32 27.36 18.98 13.68
C TYR A 32 28.63 18.42 13.02
N ARG A 33 29.55 19.29 12.59
CA ARG A 33 30.84 18.90 11.98
C ARG A 33 32.03 19.17 12.91
N GLU A 34 33.19 18.61 12.54
CA GLU A 34 34.48 18.91 13.17
C GLU A 34 34.72 20.42 13.17
N VAL A 35 35.10 20.94 14.33
CA VAL A 35 35.48 22.34 14.53
C VAL A 35 36.87 22.52 13.95
N VAL A 36 37.07 23.59 13.16
CA VAL A 36 38.37 23.85 12.51
C VAL A 36 39.43 24.21 13.55
N SER A 37 39.04 24.93 14.60
CA SER A 37 39.87 25.11 15.78
C SER A 37 39.02 25.34 17.03
N THR A 38 39.53 24.93 18.20
CA THR A 38 38.91 25.22 19.50
C THR A 38 38.98 26.71 19.87
N GLU A 39 39.76 27.52 19.15
CA GLU A 39 39.92 28.96 19.39
C GLU A 39 38.85 29.79 18.67
N VAL A 40 38.46 29.37 17.45
CA VAL A 40 37.44 30.07 16.65
C VAL A 40 36.04 29.55 17.00
N GLY A 41 35.89 28.28 17.39
CA GLY A 41 34.60 27.71 17.80
C GLY A 41 33.57 27.56 16.67
N GLU A 42 33.92 27.95 15.45
CA GLU A 42 33.08 27.94 14.27
C GLU A 42 33.11 26.59 13.54
N CYS A 43 31.97 26.20 12.97
CA CYS A 43 31.90 25.05 12.07
C CYS A 43 32.78 25.36 10.85
N ILE A 44 33.32 24.32 10.22
CA ILE A 44 34.18 24.42 9.03
C ILE A 44 33.61 25.25 7.87
N TRP A 45 32.30 25.50 7.87
CA TRP A 45 31.63 26.35 6.89
C TRP A 45 31.50 27.83 7.30
N HIS A 46 31.57 28.13 8.59
CA HIS A 46 31.52 29.49 9.14
C HIS A 46 32.90 30.07 9.41
N ALA A 47 33.92 29.21 9.56
CA ALA A 47 35.30 29.61 9.79
C ALA A 47 35.85 30.47 8.64
N ASP A 48 36.26 31.71 8.94
CA ASP A 48 37.00 32.52 7.98
C ASP A 48 38.34 31.82 7.64
N THR A 49 38.50 31.44 6.37
CA THR A 49 39.72 30.81 5.84
C THR A 49 41.00 31.64 6.03
N ASN A 50 40.87 32.95 6.30
CA ASN A 50 41.99 33.82 6.62
C ASN A 50 42.39 33.76 8.11
N GLU A 51 41.55 33.18 8.97
CA GLU A 51 41.74 33.09 10.42
C GLU A 51 42.10 31.68 10.90
N VAL A 52 42.26 30.72 9.99
CA VAL A 52 42.58 29.31 10.31
C VAL A 52 43.91 28.86 9.70
N ASP A 53 44.58 27.91 10.36
CA ASP A 53 45.91 27.46 9.99
C ASP A 53 45.95 26.57 8.71
N GLU A 54 47.15 26.30 8.19
CA GLU A 54 47.34 25.59 6.92
C GLU A 54 46.83 24.12 6.97
N GLN A 55 46.85 23.48 8.14
CA GLN A 55 46.34 22.13 8.36
C GLN A 55 44.80 22.12 8.39
N SER A 56 44.22 23.18 8.96
CA SER A 56 42.79 23.48 8.94
C SER A 56 42.26 23.73 7.51
N VAL A 57 43.03 24.42 6.67
CA VAL A 57 42.72 24.62 5.23
C VAL A 57 42.81 23.31 4.43
N GLU A 58 43.72 22.40 4.78
CA GLU A 58 43.78 21.05 4.20
C GLU A 58 42.58 20.18 4.62
N MET A 59 42.13 20.29 5.88
CA MET A 59 40.89 19.65 6.36
C MET A 59 39.66 20.16 5.62
N LEU A 60 39.56 21.47 5.39
CA LEU A 60 38.54 22.09 4.54
C LEU A 60 38.50 21.44 3.15
N LYS A 61 39.67 21.32 2.49
CA LYS A 61 39.76 20.72 1.15
C LYS A 61 39.38 19.24 1.11
N ARG A 62 39.62 18.47 2.18
CA ARG A 62 39.24 17.05 2.30
C ARG A 62 37.76 16.82 2.59
N ASN A 63 37.12 17.74 3.30
CA ASN A 63 35.71 17.65 3.68
C ASN A 63 34.75 18.25 2.63
N LEU A 64 35.28 18.89 1.58
CA LEU A 64 34.52 19.26 0.40
C LEU A 64 34.16 18.00 -0.41
N ALA A 65 32.97 18.01 -1.02
CA ALA A 65 32.53 16.95 -1.91
C ALA A 65 33.61 16.65 -2.99
N PRO A 66 33.88 15.36 -3.30
CA PRO A 66 34.77 14.98 -4.39
C PRO A 66 34.45 15.74 -5.69
N SER A 67 35.48 16.04 -6.47
CA SER A 67 35.34 16.76 -7.75
C SER A 67 34.30 16.12 -8.67
N GLU A 68 34.16 14.80 -8.61
CA GLU A 68 33.22 13.98 -9.37
C GLU A 68 31.75 14.23 -9.00
N THR A 69 31.47 14.63 -7.75
CA THR A 69 30.12 14.95 -7.24
C THR A 69 29.77 16.44 -7.36
N ARG A 70 30.76 17.31 -7.62
CA ARG A 70 30.57 18.77 -7.82
C ARG A 70 29.97 19.16 -9.18
N PHE A 71 29.75 18.19 -10.08
CA PHE A 71 29.31 18.43 -11.46
C PHE A 71 27.81 18.75 -11.64
N LEU A 72 27.03 18.84 -10.55
CA LEU A 72 25.60 19.14 -10.60
C LEU A 72 25.34 20.59 -10.15
N ASN A 73 25.65 21.54 -11.04
CA ASN A 73 25.12 22.92 -11.20
C ASN A 73 24.71 23.82 -10.01
N SER A 74 24.97 23.48 -8.75
CA SER A 74 24.83 24.40 -7.62
C SER A 74 26.20 24.65 -6.99
N PRO A 75 26.66 25.92 -6.90
CA PRO A 75 27.86 26.28 -6.15
C PRO A 75 27.73 25.96 -4.65
N TYR A 76 26.54 25.58 -4.19
CA TYR A 76 26.20 25.12 -2.84
C TYR A 76 25.94 23.61 -2.78
N THR A 77 26.63 22.81 -3.59
CA THR A 77 26.75 21.34 -3.39
C THR A 77 27.57 21.04 -2.12
N GLU A 78 27.16 21.67 -1.02
CA GLU A 78 27.62 21.42 0.32
C GLU A 78 26.95 20.10 0.72
N LEU A 79 27.75 19.06 0.97
CA LEU A 79 27.25 17.92 1.72
C LEU A 79 26.70 18.50 3.04
N LEU A 80 25.43 18.32 3.31
CA LEU A 80 24.79 18.45 4.63
C LEU A 80 24.46 17.07 5.20
N ASP A 81 25.10 16.01 4.67
CA ASP A 81 24.96 14.65 5.19
C ASP A 81 25.24 14.59 6.70
N GLY A 82 24.37 13.87 7.42
CA GLY A 82 24.43 13.67 8.87
C GLY A 82 24.30 14.97 9.68
N SER A 83 23.92 16.08 9.05
CA SER A 83 23.65 17.31 9.77
C SER A 83 22.42 17.12 10.67
N ASN A 84 22.41 17.78 11.83
CA ASN A 84 21.18 17.94 12.59
C ASN A 84 20.69 19.37 12.39
N LEU A 85 19.51 19.41 11.81
CA LEU A 85 18.71 20.54 11.38
C LEU A 85 17.31 20.43 12.03
N VAL A 86 17.21 19.74 13.18
CA VAL A 86 15.98 19.54 13.93
C VAL A 86 15.32 20.90 14.12
N GLY A 87 14.06 20.97 13.69
CA GLY A 87 13.12 22.08 13.74
C GLY A 87 13.54 23.39 13.09
N THR A 88 14.72 23.43 12.46
CA THR A 88 15.22 24.62 11.77
C THR A 88 14.21 25.17 10.77
N ASN A 89 14.20 26.49 10.63
CA ASN A 89 13.35 27.17 9.65
C ASN A 89 14.13 27.38 8.34
N LEU A 90 13.81 26.55 7.36
CA LEU A 90 14.40 26.52 6.02
C LEU A 90 13.35 26.87 4.94
N SER A 91 12.25 27.51 5.32
CA SER A 91 11.12 27.76 4.42
C SER A 91 11.45 28.80 3.36
N GLY A 92 11.49 28.41 2.08
CA GLY A 92 11.63 29.32 0.92
C GLY A 92 12.86 30.24 0.89
N THR A 93 13.71 30.22 1.92
CA THR A 93 14.84 31.13 2.13
C THR A 93 16.12 30.61 1.52
N LEU A 94 16.28 29.29 1.46
CA LEU A 94 17.49 28.63 0.98
C LEU A 94 17.18 27.69 -0.18
N ASP A 95 17.96 27.80 -1.25
CA ASP A 95 17.90 26.88 -2.38
C ASP A 95 18.71 25.62 -2.06
N LEU A 96 18.01 24.54 -1.74
CA LEU A 96 18.56 23.22 -1.41
C LEU A 96 18.51 22.27 -2.61
N GLN A 97 18.39 22.82 -3.82
CA GLN A 97 18.39 22.04 -5.06
C GLN A 97 19.71 21.27 -5.21
N GLN A 98 19.59 19.96 -5.42
CA GLN A 98 20.71 19.03 -5.59
C GLN A 98 21.68 18.96 -4.39
N THR A 99 21.24 19.37 -3.21
CA THR A 99 22.01 19.25 -1.97
C THR A 99 21.99 17.80 -1.47
N ALA A 100 23.12 17.34 -0.94
CA ALA A 100 23.19 16.04 -0.26
C ALA A 100 22.87 16.21 1.23
N LEU A 101 21.77 15.62 1.68
CA LEU A 101 21.22 15.65 3.03
C LEU A 101 21.04 14.21 3.55
N ARG A 102 21.93 13.30 3.16
CA ARG A 102 21.84 11.88 3.53
C ARG A 102 22.02 11.72 5.04
N ASP A 103 21.22 10.88 5.67
CA ASP A 103 21.24 10.70 7.14
C ASP A 103 21.01 12.01 7.93
N ALA A 104 20.50 13.08 7.31
CA ALA A 104 20.27 14.33 8.00
C ALA A 104 19.07 14.22 8.95
N ASP A 105 19.18 14.82 10.12
CA ASP A 105 18.12 14.92 11.12
C ASP A 105 17.37 16.25 10.92
N LEU A 106 16.22 16.17 10.27
CA LEU A 106 15.30 17.25 9.89
C LEU A 106 13.98 17.14 10.67
N ILE A 107 13.98 16.45 11.82
CA ILE A 107 12.77 16.27 12.65
C ILE A 107 12.16 17.65 12.97
N ASP A 108 10.85 17.81 12.80
CA ASP A 108 10.11 19.06 13.01
C ASP A 108 10.56 20.26 12.14
N ALA A 109 11.49 20.10 11.18
CA ALA A 109 12.02 21.21 10.37
C ALA A 109 10.94 21.86 9.50
N ASN A 110 10.99 23.18 9.35
CA ASN A 110 10.10 23.90 8.45
C ASN A 110 10.75 24.09 7.07
N LEU A 111 10.32 23.30 6.10
CA LEU A 111 10.74 23.30 4.69
C LEU A 111 9.60 23.79 3.76
N THR A 112 8.68 24.59 4.29
CA THR A 112 7.54 25.11 3.51
C THR A 112 8.06 25.92 2.33
N ASP A 113 7.51 25.68 1.14
CA ASP A 113 7.93 26.33 -0.12
C ASP A 113 9.44 26.19 -0.46
N ALA A 114 10.18 25.28 0.21
CA ALA A 114 11.61 25.08 -0.05
C ALA A 114 11.85 24.45 -1.43
N ASN A 115 12.97 24.81 -2.06
CA ASN A 115 13.43 24.16 -3.29
C ASN A 115 14.41 23.04 -2.95
N LEU A 116 13.96 21.79 -3.03
CA LEU A 116 14.72 20.57 -2.77
C LEU A 116 14.81 19.70 -4.04
N ALA A 117 14.69 20.31 -5.21
CA ALA A 117 14.68 19.58 -6.46
C ALA A 117 15.98 18.79 -6.64
N GLY A 118 15.88 17.48 -6.80
CA GLY A 118 17.02 16.59 -6.97
C GLY A 118 17.93 16.47 -5.75
N ALA A 119 17.48 16.93 -4.56
CA ALA A 119 18.21 16.70 -3.32
C ALA A 119 18.26 15.20 -2.98
N ASP A 120 19.34 14.79 -2.33
CA ASP A 120 19.52 13.43 -1.83
C ASP A 120 19.23 13.41 -0.33
N LEU A 121 18.05 12.92 0.03
CA LEU A 121 17.54 12.76 1.41
C LEU A 121 17.50 11.27 1.79
N THR A 122 18.36 10.45 1.17
CA THR A 122 18.47 9.02 1.50
C THR A 122 18.74 8.85 3.00
N GLU A 123 17.97 7.99 3.66
CA GLU A 123 18.10 7.69 5.11
C GLU A 123 17.91 8.91 6.05
N ALA A 124 17.46 10.06 5.55
CA ALA A 124 17.20 11.24 6.37
C ALA A 124 15.97 11.04 7.29
N ASP A 125 15.99 11.65 8.47
CA ASP A 125 14.85 11.70 9.40
C ASP A 125 14.12 13.03 9.26
N LEU A 126 12.97 13.02 8.60
CA LEU A 126 12.07 14.15 8.40
C LEU A 126 10.78 13.99 9.22
N MET A 127 10.82 13.25 10.34
CA MET A 127 9.64 13.06 11.18
C MET A 127 9.03 14.42 11.57
N LYS A 128 7.74 14.60 11.30
CA LYS A 128 6.98 15.86 11.53
C LYS A 128 7.49 17.09 10.77
N ALA A 129 8.42 16.96 9.84
CA ALA A 129 8.87 18.08 9.01
C ALA A 129 7.70 18.66 8.19
N ASN A 130 7.74 19.97 7.95
CA ASN A 130 6.76 20.65 7.12
C ASN A 130 7.32 20.95 5.74
N LEU A 131 7.01 20.11 4.77
CA LEU A 131 7.34 20.19 3.34
C LEU A 131 6.19 20.75 2.49
N THR A 132 5.22 21.45 3.12
CA THR A 132 4.05 21.99 2.40
C THR A 132 4.50 22.86 1.22
N LYS A 133 3.97 22.59 0.02
CA LYS A 133 4.32 23.26 -1.25
C LYS A 133 5.80 23.20 -1.66
N ALA A 134 6.62 22.36 -1.01
CA ALA A 134 8.01 22.22 -1.38
C ALA A 134 8.17 21.70 -2.83
N ASN A 135 9.19 22.17 -3.52
CA ASN A 135 9.58 21.62 -4.80
C ASN A 135 10.53 20.44 -4.58
N LEU A 136 10.00 19.23 -4.66
CA LEU A 136 10.68 17.96 -4.42
C LEU A 136 10.86 17.16 -5.73
N TRP A 137 10.96 17.87 -6.86
CA TRP A 137 11.10 17.24 -8.16
C TRP A 137 12.37 16.39 -8.20
N THR A 138 12.28 15.10 -8.55
CA THR A 138 13.41 14.16 -8.62
C THR A 138 14.20 13.96 -7.31
N VAL A 139 13.61 14.30 -6.16
CA VAL A 139 14.24 14.07 -4.85
C VAL A 139 14.41 12.57 -4.57
N ASP A 140 15.49 12.19 -3.90
CA ASP A 140 15.70 10.83 -3.39
C ASP A 140 15.35 10.78 -1.90
N PHE A 141 14.27 10.08 -1.55
CA PHE A 141 13.82 9.78 -0.19
C PHE A 141 13.99 8.29 0.14
N THR A 142 14.88 7.57 -0.56
CA THR A 142 15.08 6.14 -0.30
C THR A 142 15.43 5.90 1.17
N ASN A 143 14.72 4.97 1.83
CA ASN A 143 14.84 4.69 3.27
C ASN A 143 14.63 5.89 4.22
N ALA A 144 14.08 7.03 3.74
CA ALA A 144 13.86 8.19 4.60
C ALA A 144 12.67 7.99 5.55
N THR A 145 12.74 8.62 6.73
CA THR A 145 11.63 8.65 7.69
C THR A 145 10.83 9.94 7.53
N LEU A 146 9.61 9.85 7.03
CA LEU A 146 8.66 10.97 6.81
C LEU A 146 7.43 10.86 7.71
N GLN A 147 7.53 10.13 8.82
CA GLN A 147 6.42 9.90 9.73
C GLN A 147 5.81 11.22 10.21
N ASN A 148 4.49 11.37 10.11
CA ASN A 148 3.75 12.60 10.47
C ASN A 148 4.20 13.88 9.71
N ALA A 149 5.00 13.77 8.64
CA ALA A 149 5.43 14.92 7.85
C ALA A 149 4.24 15.55 7.10
N LYS A 150 4.28 16.88 6.92
CA LYS A 150 3.30 17.62 6.12
C LYS A 150 3.86 17.84 4.73
N ILE A 151 3.32 17.16 3.73
CA ILE A 151 3.79 17.17 2.33
C ILE A 151 2.71 17.73 1.39
N LYS A 152 1.67 18.37 1.96
CA LYS A 152 0.53 18.90 1.22
C LYS A 152 0.96 19.86 0.09
N ASP A 153 0.29 19.77 -1.06
CA ASP A 153 0.52 20.62 -2.24
C ASP A 153 1.96 20.55 -2.81
N ALA A 154 2.79 19.60 -2.38
CA ALA A 154 4.17 19.49 -2.82
C ALA A 154 4.31 18.84 -4.22
N ASN A 155 5.44 19.09 -4.87
CA ASN A 155 5.78 18.52 -6.17
C ASN A 155 6.79 17.36 -6.02
N LEU A 156 6.32 16.11 -5.89
CA LEU A 156 7.15 14.89 -5.84
C LEU A 156 7.20 14.14 -7.17
N ARG A 157 7.11 14.87 -8.30
CA ARG A 157 7.25 14.22 -9.61
C ARG A 157 8.62 13.58 -9.72
N HIS A 158 8.65 12.34 -10.18
CA HIS A 158 9.89 11.54 -10.32
C HIS A 158 10.68 11.33 -9.01
N ALA A 159 10.05 11.50 -7.84
CA ALA A 159 10.71 11.22 -6.58
C ALA A 159 10.91 9.71 -6.37
N ASP A 160 12.03 9.33 -5.75
CA ASP A 160 12.28 7.97 -5.30
C ASP A 160 11.89 7.87 -3.80
N LEU A 161 10.86 7.09 -3.50
CA LEU A 161 10.33 6.86 -2.13
C LEU A 161 10.47 5.38 -1.76
N ILE A 162 11.52 4.74 -2.27
CA ILE A 162 11.73 3.30 -2.09
C ILE A 162 12.04 3.04 -0.62
N ASP A 163 11.31 2.11 0.02
CA ASP A 163 11.45 1.80 1.45
C ASP A 163 11.27 3.02 2.38
N ALA A 164 10.70 4.13 1.89
CA ALA A 164 10.43 5.31 2.71
C ALA A 164 9.26 5.07 3.67
N ASP A 165 9.34 5.62 4.88
CA ASP A 165 8.30 5.54 5.90
C ASP A 165 7.47 6.82 5.94
N LEU A 166 6.25 6.76 5.40
CA LEU A 166 5.27 7.85 5.38
C LEU A 166 4.12 7.63 6.37
N TRP A 167 4.33 6.85 7.44
CA TRP A 167 3.27 6.55 8.42
C TRP A 167 2.67 7.86 8.98
N TYR A 168 1.34 8.02 8.85
CA TYR A 168 0.61 9.24 9.24
C TYR A 168 1.00 10.54 8.51
N ALA A 169 1.76 10.50 7.41
CA ALA A 169 2.08 11.72 6.66
C ALA A 169 0.84 12.35 6.00
N GLU A 170 0.85 13.68 5.87
CA GLU A 170 -0.21 14.47 5.22
C GLU A 170 0.21 14.86 3.80
N CYS A 171 -0.24 14.11 2.80
CA CYS A 171 0.16 14.23 1.39
C CYS A 171 -1.01 14.65 0.48
N GLN A 172 -1.97 15.41 1.00
CA GLN A 172 -3.13 15.84 0.20
C GLN A 172 -2.67 16.72 -0.98
N ASP A 173 -3.37 16.62 -2.10
CA ASP A 173 -3.12 17.44 -3.30
C ASP A 173 -1.68 17.32 -3.86
N THR A 174 -0.93 16.30 -3.44
CA THR A 174 0.48 16.12 -3.82
C THR A 174 0.63 15.52 -5.21
N ASP A 175 1.61 16.00 -5.97
CA ASP A 175 1.90 15.52 -7.32
C ASP A 175 2.95 14.40 -7.30
N PHE A 176 2.51 13.15 -7.28
CA PHE A 176 3.36 11.95 -7.26
C PHE A 176 3.57 11.34 -8.65
N ARG A 177 3.40 12.11 -9.73
CA ARG A 177 3.52 11.53 -11.07
C ARG A 177 4.93 11.01 -11.31
N TYR A 178 5.01 9.78 -11.82
CA TYR A 178 6.27 9.06 -12.04
C TYR A 178 7.09 8.74 -10.77
N ALA A 179 6.54 8.97 -9.57
CA ALA A 179 7.23 8.62 -8.34
C ALA A 179 7.27 7.10 -8.12
N ASP A 180 8.27 6.64 -7.36
CA ASP A 180 8.49 5.24 -7.06
C ASP A 180 8.30 4.94 -5.57
N PHE A 181 7.19 4.30 -5.22
CA PHE A 181 6.82 3.89 -3.86
C PHE A 181 7.12 2.42 -3.60
N ARG A 182 8.11 1.82 -4.29
CA ARG A 182 8.44 0.40 -4.05
C ARG A 182 8.74 0.17 -2.57
N ARG A 183 7.96 -0.71 -1.93
CA ARG A 183 8.10 -1.04 -0.48
C ARG A 183 7.96 0.16 0.47
N ALA A 184 7.43 1.29 0.01
CA ALA A 184 7.14 2.41 0.89
C ALA A 184 6.04 2.02 1.89
N ASP A 185 6.20 2.45 3.15
CA ASP A 185 5.14 2.36 4.15
C ASP A 185 4.30 3.63 4.06
N CYS A 186 3.09 3.53 3.53
CA CYS A 186 2.11 4.62 3.55
C CYS A 186 0.89 4.24 4.39
N GLN A 187 1.07 3.49 5.48
CA GLN A 187 -0.03 3.19 6.36
C GLN A 187 -0.58 4.47 7.00
N HIS A 188 -1.90 4.57 7.16
CA HIS A 188 -2.58 5.75 7.73
C HIS A 188 -2.25 7.11 7.07
N THR A 189 -1.52 7.13 5.95
CA THR A 189 -1.15 8.35 5.23
C THR A 189 -2.39 8.99 4.62
N ASN A 190 -2.48 10.32 4.70
CA ASN A 190 -3.51 11.04 3.98
C ASN A 190 -3.06 11.36 2.55
N LEU A 191 -3.49 10.54 1.60
CA LEU A 191 -3.18 10.65 0.17
C LEU A 191 -4.34 11.26 -0.64
N ASP A 192 -5.34 11.89 0.01
CA ASP A 192 -6.54 12.40 -0.68
C ASP A 192 -6.18 13.38 -1.81
N SER A 193 -6.86 13.24 -2.94
CA SER A 193 -6.70 14.09 -4.13
C SER A 193 -5.29 14.10 -4.76
N ALA A 194 -4.36 13.27 -4.29
CA ALA A 194 -3.02 13.14 -4.85
C ALA A 194 -3.01 12.49 -6.25
N ASP A 195 -1.96 12.78 -7.03
CA ASP A 195 -1.83 12.33 -8.42
C ASP A 195 -0.79 11.22 -8.60
N PHE A 196 -1.26 9.99 -8.77
CA PHE A 196 -0.43 8.79 -8.95
C PHE A 196 -0.26 8.37 -10.41
N ARG A 197 -0.56 9.23 -11.39
CA ARG A 197 -0.39 8.88 -12.80
C ARG A 197 1.07 8.51 -13.07
N HIS A 198 1.31 7.35 -13.68
CA HIS A 198 2.65 6.80 -13.94
C HIS A 198 3.45 6.35 -12.71
N ALA A 199 2.92 6.46 -11.49
CA ALA A 199 3.63 6.03 -10.28
C ALA A 199 3.75 4.50 -10.18
N THR A 200 4.74 4.03 -9.42
CA THR A 200 4.92 2.60 -9.10
C THR A 200 4.63 2.36 -7.63
N LEU A 201 3.66 1.49 -7.32
CA LEU A 201 3.21 1.11 -5.98
C LEU A 201 3.41 -0.40 -5.78
N THR A 202 4.60 -0.91 -6.13
CA THR A 202 4.89 -2.34 -5.99
C THR A 202 5.34 -2.63 -4.57
N ASP A 203 4.61 -3.50 -3.87
CA ASP A 203 4.86 -3.90 -2.48
C ASP A 203 4.73 -2.75 -1.47
N ALA A 204 4.11 -1.63 -1.87
CA ALA A 204 3.80 -0.54 -0.95
C ALA A 204 2.76 -0.97 0.10
N GLU A 205 2.90 -0.46 1.32
CA GLU A 205 1.90 -0.62 2.37
C GLU A 205 0.89 0.53 2.26
N LEU A 206 -0.36 0.22 1.98
CA LEU A 206 -1.44 1.22 1.86
C LEU A 206 -2.55 0.97 2.89
N SER A 207 -2.25 0.18 3.94
CA SER A 207 -3.19 -0.13 5.02
C SER A 207 -3.73 1.16 5.61
N GLU A 208 -5.04 1.32 5.64
CA GLU A 208 -5.68 2.47 6.32
C GLU A 208 -5.34 3.86 5.77
N ALA A 209 -4.59 3.98 4.69
CA ALA A 209 -4.41 5.26 4.02
C ALA A 209 -5.71 5.75 3.39
N SER A 210 -5.93 7.06 3.41
CA SER A 210 -7.05 7.69 2.74
C SER A 210 -6.64 8.11 1.33
N PHE A 211 -7.32 7.59 0.32
CA PHE A 211 -7.09 7.91 -1.09
C PHE A 211 -8.42 8.17 -1.80
N GLU A 212 -9.13 9.21 -1.34
CA GLU A 212 -10.32 9.69 -2.00
C GLU A 212 -9.93 10.57 -3.21
N SER A 213 -10.75 10.59 -4.27
CA SER A 213 -10.58 11.50 -5.42
C SER A 213 -9.22 11.47 -6.15
N ASN A 214 -8.37 10.47 -5.91
CA ASN A 214 -7.04 10.38 -6.51
C ASN A 214 -7.08 10.18 -8.01
N LYS A 215 -6.01 10.65 -8.68
CA LYS A 215 -5.82 10.47 -10.12
C LYS A 215 -4.92 9.29 -10.40
N ALA A 216 -5.34 8.39 -11.28
CA ALA A 216 -4.51 7.27 -11.76
C ALA A 216 -4.74 7.04 -13.25
N ASN A 217 -3.80 6.35 -13.92
CA ASN A 217 -3.91 6.03 -15.35
C ASN A 217 -3.46 4.59 -15.68
N SER A 218 -3.48 4.26 -16.97
CA SER A 218 -3.09 2.93 -17.48
C SER A 218 -1.64 2.56 -17.19
N THR A 219 -0.77 3.53 -16.89
CA THR A 219 0.65 3.31 -16.55
C THR A 219 0.95 3.21 -15.06
N THR A 220 0.04 3.65 -14.17
CA THR A 220 0.21 3.47 -12.71
C THR A 220 0.33 1.99 -12.36
N THR A 221 1.44 1.56 -11.78
CA THR A 221 1.74 0.13 -11.60
C THR A 221 1.48 -0.32 -10.17
N VAL A 222 0.56 -1.27 -9.99
CA VAL A 222 0.28 -1.91 -8.69
C VAL A 222 0.48 -3.41 -8.86
N LYS A 223 1.67 -3.94 -8.56
CA LYS A 223 1.95 -5.39 -8.71
C LYS A 223 1.45 -6.22 -7.53
N GLN A 224 1.62 -5.69 -6.34
CA GLN A 224 1.23 -6.29 -5.07
C GLN A 224 1.26 -5.15 -4.03
N LEU A 225 0.46 -5.28 -2.98
CA LEU A 225 0.61 -4.46 -1.77
C LEU A 225 1.22 -5.37 -0.71
N TYR A 226 1.76 -4.82 0.37
CA TYR A 226 2.34 -5.63 1.43
C TYR A 226 1.45 -6.82 1.84
N GLU A 227 2.01 -8.03 1.77
CA GLU A 227 1.43 -9.26 2.31
C GLU A 227 2.12 -9.48 3.66
N GLY A 228 1.51 -9.02 4.75
CA GLY A 228 2.03 -9.30 6.10
C GLY A 228 2.18 -10.80 6.33
N ASP A 229 3.37 -11.23 6.76
CA ASP A 229 3.68 -12.65 7.03
C ASP A 229 3.00 -13.17 8.32
N ASN A 230 2.44 -12.25 9.10
CA ASN A 230 1.76 -12.55 10.35
C ASN A 230 0.27 -12.70 10.06
N GLY A 231 -0.27 -13.91 10.23
CA GLY A 231 -1.69 -14.25 10.02
C GLY A 231 -2.67 -13.55 10.99
N GLU A 232 -2.51 -12.25 11.21
CA GLU A 232 -3.39 -11.38 11.94
C GLU A 232 -4.51 -10.91 11.00
N SER A 233 -5.75 -11.09 11.43
CA SER A 233 -6.94 -10.74 10.62
C SER A 233 -6.95 -9.27 10.23
N GLU A 234 -6.54 -8.40 11.16
CA GLU A 234 -6.57 -6.94 11.03
C GLU A 234 -5.77 -6.44 9.82
N ASN A 235 -4.58 -7.01 9.61
CA ASN A 235 -3.74 -6.67 8.45
C ASN A 235 -4.44 -7.03 7.13
N TRP A 236 -5.07 -8.20 7.05
CA TRP A 236 -5.78 -8.63 5.85
C TRP A 236 -7.03 -7.80 5.55
N ASP A 237 -7.76 -7.35 6.58
CA ASP A 237 -8.89 -6.44 6.44
C ASP A 237 -8.42 -5.08 5.90
N ALA A 238 -7.34 -4.52 6.47
CA ALA A 238 -6.75 -3.27 6.01
C ALA A 238 -6.24 -3.36 4.56
N THR A 239 -5.54 -4.44 4.19
CA THR A 239 -5.13 -4.69 2.81
C THR A 239 -6.35 -4.82 1.87
N ALA A 240 -7.43 -5.46 2.32
CA ALA A 240 -8.64 -5.57 1.52
C ALA A 240 -9.31 -4.21 1.28
N ARG A 241 -9.34 -3.32 2.29
CA ARG A 241 -9.79 -1.92 2.13
C ARG A 241 -8.94 -1.17 1.12
N ALA A 242 -7.61 -1.30 1.18
CA ALA A 242 -6.71 -0.66 0.22
C ALA A 242 -7.00 -1.11 -1.22
N TYR A 243 -7.15 -2.42 -1.46
CA TYR A 243 -7.55 -2.92 -2.77
C TYR A 243 -8.93 -2.45 -3.21
N HIS A 244 -9.88 -2.33 -2.29
CA HIS A 244 -11.21 -1.82 -2.58
C HIS A 244 -11.17 -0.39 -3.12
N ASN A 245 -10.43 0.50 -2.47
CA ASN A 245 -10.32 1.89 -2.89
C ASN A 245 -9.51 2.04 -4.19
N LEU A 246 -8.43 1.28 -4.37
CA LEU A 246 -7.73 1.27 -5.66
C LEU A 246 -8.64 0.80 -6.80
N LYS A 247 -9.50 -0.19 -6.53
CA LYS A 247 -10.53 -0.63 -7.49
C LYS A 247 -11.49 0.51 -7.84
N THR A 248 -11.99 1.28 -6.87
CA THR A 248 -12.91 2.40 -7.15
C THR A 248 -12.21 3.49 -7.96
N ILE A 249 -11.01 3.91 -7.57
CA ILE A 249 -10.20 4.89 -8.31
C ILE A 249 -10.00 4.45 -9.77
N PHE A 250 -9.57 3.20 -9.99
CA PHE A 250 -9.38 2.69 -11.35
C PHE A 250 -10.69 2.61 -12.13
N ALA A 251 -11.80 2.24 -11.50
CA ALA A 251 -13.11 2.19 -12.15
C ALA A 251 -13.58 3.59 -12.58
N ASP A 252 -13.45 4.59 -11.70
CA ASP A 252 -13.84 5.98 -11.95
C ASP A 252 -13.05 6.61 -13.10
N HIS A 253 -11.82 6.15 -13.31
CA HIS A 253 -10.95 6.57 -14.42
C HIS A 253 -11.08 5.69 -15.68
N GLY A 254 -12.07 4.80 -15.75
CA GLY A 254 -12.35 3.95 -16.92
C GLY A 254 -11.37 2.79 -17.11
N LEU A 255 -10.55 2.46 -16.12
CA LEU A 255 -9.50 1.44 -16.19
C LEU A 255 -10.01 0.07 -15.74
N VAL A 256 -11.04 -0.43 -16.44
CA VAL A 256 -11.81 -1.65 -16.07
C VAL A 256 -10.91 -2.87 -15.83
N GLY A 257 -9.87 -3.07 -16.64
CA GLY A 257 -8.94 -4.19 -16.49
C GLY A 257 -8.19 -4.18 -15.16
N LYS A 258 -7.76 -3.00 -14.71
CA LYS A 258 -7.05 -2.81 -13.43
C LYS A 258 -8.00 -2.87 -12.25
N ALA A 259 -9.18 -2.27 -12.36
CA ALA A 259 -10.22 -2.38 -11.35
C ALA A 259 -10.59 -3.86 -11.08
N ARG A 260 -10.72 -4.66 -12.15
CA ARG A 260 -10.95 -6.11 -12.04
C ARG A 260 -9.80 -6.83 -11.34
N ASP A 261 -8.56 -6.48 -11.65
CA ASP A 261 -7.38 -7.08 -10.99
C ASP A 261 -7.35 -6.76 -9.49
N MET A 262 -7.57 -5.50 -9.11
CA MET A 262 -7.70 -5.09 -7.70
C MET A 262 -8.85 -5.82 -7.01
N HIS A 263 -10.00 -5.99 -7.68
CA HIS A 263 -11.13 -6.75 -7.14
C HIS A 263 -10.79 -8.22 -6.85
N VAL A 264 -10.00 -8.87 -7.72
CA VAL A 264 -9.54 -10.25 -7.48
C VAL A 264 -8.64 -10.32 -6.25
N ARG A 265 -7.76 -9.34 -6.07
CA ARG A 265 -6.85 -9.24 -4.91
C ARG A 265 -7.60 -8.91 -3.61
N GLU A 266 -8.56 -7.99 -3.64
CA GLU A 266 -9.52 -7.71 -2.56
C GLU A 266 -10.18 -9.01 -2.08
N ARG A 267 -10.74 -9.82 -2.99
CA ARG A 267 -11.38 -11.11 -2.67
C ARG A 267 -10.39 -12.16 -2.18
N ARG A 268 -9.10 -12.06 -2.52
CA ARG A 268 -8.07 -12.93 -1.95
C ARG A 268 -7.74 -12.52 -0.51
N ALA A 269 -7.54 -11.23 -0.25
CA ALA A 269 -7.29 -10.68 1.08
C ALA A 269 -8.42 -11.02 2.06
N ARG A 270 -9.69 -10.77 1.68
CA ARG A 270 -10.87 -11.14 2.51
C ARG A 270 -10.95 -12.62 2.87
N ARG A 271 -10.49 -13.52 1.99
CA ARG A 271 -10.44 -14.97 2.30
C ARG A 271 -9.33 -15.32 3.28
N LEU A 272 -8.23 -14.56 3.27
CA LEU A 272 -7.12 -14.75 4.20
C LEU A 272 -7.50 -14.20 5.59
N GLU A 273 -8.19 -13.06 5.64
CA GLU A 273 -8.85 -12.51 6.84
C GLU A 273 -9.77 -13.56 7.49
N GLU A 274 -10.76 -14.09 6.74
CA GLU A 274 -11.65 -15.14 7.25
C GLU A 274 -10.88 -16.36 7.79
N LYS A 275 -9.77 -16.74 7.15
CA LYS A 275 -8.93 -17.87 7.55
C LYS A 275 -8.14 -17.56 8.83
N ALA A 276 -7.68 -16.31 8.99
CA ALA A 276 -6.99 -15.83 10.18
C ALA A 276 -7.93 -15.81 11.39
N GLU A 277 -9.17 -15.35 11.22
CA GLU A 277 -10.18 -15.32 12.29
C GLU A 277 -10.70 -16.71 12.68
N SER A 278 -10.89 -17.59 11.68
CA SER A 278 -11.59 -18.86 11.88
C SER A 278 -10.74 -19.99 12.47
N GLY A 279 -9.64 -19.65 13.19
CA GLY A 279 -8.71 -20.57 13.85
C GLY A 279 -9.24 -22.01 14.00
N ARG A 280 -8.72 -22.92 13.16
CA ARG A 280 -9.06 -24.37 13.07
C ARG A 280 -10.53 -24.72 13.42
N LEU A 281 -11.32 -24.88 12.36
CA LEU A 281 -12.66 -25.50 12.29
C LEU A 281 -13.80 -24.64 12.84
N ASN A 282 -14.49 -23.93 11.94
CA ASN A 282 -15.79 -23.34 12.23
C ASN A 282 -16.84 -23.65 11.16
N ARG A 283 -18.12 -23.77 11.56
CA ARG A 283 -19.30 -24.22 10.77
C ARG A 283 -19.50 -23.48 9.43
N THR A 284 -19.00 -22.25 9.33
CA THR A 284 -18.98 -21.44 8.10
C THR A 284 -18.12 -22.05 6.99
N TYR A 285 -17.03 -22.74 7.34
CA TYR A 285 -16.19 -23.47 6.38
C TYR A 285 -16.91 -24.68 5.77
N LEU A 286 -17.75 -25.39 6.54
CA LEU A 286 -18.58 -26.47 6.00
C LEU A 286 -19.67 -25.93 5.05
N GLY A 287 -20.28 -24.78 5.37
CA GLY A 287 -21.24 -24.12 4.48
C GLY A 287 -20.61 -23.63 3.17
N SER A 288 -19.40 -23.08 3.25
CA SER A 288 -18.65 -22.62 2.07
C SER A 288 -18.08 -23.76 1.24
N LEU A 289 -17.76 -24.91 1.83
CA LEU A 289 -17.37 -26.14 1.12
C LEU A 289 -18.48 -26.66 0.21
N ILE A 290 -19.73 -26.71 0.70
CA ILE A 290 -20.87 -27.16 -0.11
C ILE A 290 -21.07 -26.20 -1.29
N SER A 291 -21.11 -24.88 -1.05
CA SER A 291 -21.23 -23.88 -2.12
C SER A 291 -20.08 -23.94 -3.14
N ARG A 292 -18.84 -24.14 -2.67
CA ARG A 292 -17.66 -24.29 -3.51
C ARG A 292 -17.70 -25.57 -4.37
N TRP A 293 -18.25 -26.66 -3.84
CA TRP A 293 -18.35 -27.94 -4.52
C TRP A 293 -19.54 -28.01 -5.49
N THR A 294 -20.66 -27.37 -5.17
CA THR A 294 -21.90 -27.43 -5.97
C THR A 294 -22.02 -26.29 -6.98
N THR A 295 -21.60 -25.06 -6.64
CA THR A 295 -21.84 -23.87 -7.47
C THR A 295 -20.60 -23.05 -7.80
N GLY A 296 -19.44 -23.40 -7.23
CA GLY A 296 -18.23 -22.60 -7.34
C GLY A 296 -18.43 -21.17 -6.83
N TYR A 297 -19.03 -21.03 -5.64
CA TYR A 297 -19.44 -19.76 -5.03
C TYR A 297 -20.58 -19.02 -5.76
N GLY A 298 -21.48 -19.74 -6.43
CA GLY A 298 -22.64 -19.16 -7.12
C GLY A 298 -22.32 -18.49 -8.46
N VAL A 299 -21.13 -18.71 -9.04
CA VAL A 299 -20.68 -17.99 -10.24
C VAL A 299 -20.61 -18.88 -11.49
N ARG A 300 -20.46 -20.21 -11.33
CA ARG A 300 -20.22 -21.13 -12.47
C ARG A 300 -21.32 -22.18 -12.58
N MET A 301 -21.89 -22.32 -13.78
CA MET A 301 -22.92 -23.35 -14.04
C MET A 301 -22.35 -24.76 -14.22
N SER A 302 -21.09 -24.89 -14.66
CA SER A 302 -20.51 -26.19 -15.01
C SER A 302 -20.44 -27.21 -13.87
N PRO A 303 -20.09 -26.86 -12.61
CA PRO A 303 -20.06 -27.83 -11.51
C PRO A 303 -21.47 -28.28 -11.14
N LEU A 304 -22.43 -27.35 -11.15
CA LEU A 304 -23.83 -27.61 -10.82
C LEU A 304 -24.46 -28.59 -11.80
N LEU A 305 -24.28 -28.35 -13.11
CA LEU A 305 -24.76 -29.25 -14.17
C LEU A 305 -24.11 -30.63 -14.08
N GLY A 306 -22.83 -30.71 -13.71
CA GLY A 306 -22.14 -31.97 -13.47
C GLY A 306 -22.77 -32.77 -12.33
N TRP A 307 -23.08 -32.13 -11.21
CA TRP A 307 -23.76 -32.77 -10.08
C TRP A 307 -25.18 -33.22 -10.40
N MET A 308 -25.95 -32.40 -11.11
CA MET A 308 -27.30 -32.76 -11.57
C MET A 308 -27.26 -34.04 -12.42
N LEU A 309 -26.31 -34.14 -13.35
CA LEU A 309 -26.14 -35.30 -14.21
C LEU A 309 -25.68 -36.54 -13.43
N LEU A 310 -24.76 -36.39 -12.47
CA LEU A 310 -24.30 -37.51 -11.63
C LEU A 310 -25.41 -38.09 -10.75
N ILE A 311 -26.20 -37.23 -10.10
CA ILE A 311 -27.31 -37.66 -9.24
C ILE A 311 -28.38 -38.35 -10.09
N PHE A 312 -28.74 -37.76 -11.23
CA PHE A 312 -29.71 -38.32 -12.17
C PHE A 312 -29.30 -39.70 -12.70
N LEU A 313 -28.05 -39.84 -13.17
CA LEU A 313 -27.54 -41.13 -13.67
C LEU A 313 -27.39 -42.15 -12.54
N GLY A 314 -26.95 -41.73 -11.36
CA GLY A 314 -26.82 -42.58 -10.18
C GLY A 314 -28.17 -43.15 -9.74
N ALA A 315 -29.20 -42.31 -9.64
CA ALA A 315 -30.55 -42.73 -9.28
C ALA A 315 -31.19 -43.62 -10.35
N THR A 316 -31.06 -43.25 -11.64
CA THR A 316 -31.54 -44.09 -12.76
C THR A 316 -30.91 -45.48 -12.75
N THR A 317 -29.61 -45.56 -12.48
CA THR A 317 -28.87 -46.83 -12.37
C THR A 317 -29.39 -47.64 -11.18
N TRP A 318 -29.60 -47.00 -10.03
CA TRP A 318 -30.16 -47.67 -8.86
C TRP A 318 -31.56 -48.21 -9.11
N TYR A 319 -32.46 -47.42 -9.71
CA TYR A 319 -33.83 -47.85 -10.04
C TYR A 319 -33.84 -49.03 -11.00
N ASN A 320 -32.89 -49.09 -11.93
CA ASN A 320 -32.74 -50.23 -12.80
C ASN A 320 -32.30 -51.50 -12.05
N ILE A 321 -31.35 -51.38 -11.12
CA ILE A 321 -30.87 -52.50 -10.28
C ILE A 321 -31.98 -52.97 -9.33
N ALA A 322 -32.70 -52.04 -8.71
CA ALA A 322 -33.80 -52.30 -7.79
C ALA A 322 -35.09 -52.77 -8.48
N GLY A 323 -35.12 -52.77 -9.82
CA GLY A 323 -36.28 -53.23 -10.59
C GLY A 323 -37.52 -52.36 -10.44
N VAL A 324 -37.36 -51.04 -10.25
CA VAL A 324 -38.48 -50.12 -9.97
C VAL A 324 -39.51 -50.05 -11.09
N LYS A 325 -39.03 -50.07 -12.33
CA LYS A 325 -39.81 -50.22 -13.56
C LYS A 325 -39.18 -51.29 -14.44
N GLU A 326 -40.01 -51.88 -15.30
CA GLU A 326 -39.63 -53.01 -16.16
C GLU A 326 -38.52 -52.71 -17.17
N THR A 327 -38.40 -51.46 -17.61
CA THR A 327 -37.41 -51.06 -18.62
C THR A 327 -36.51 -49.95 -18.09
N PHE A 328 -35.28 -49.90 -18.62
CA PHE A 328 -34.34 -48.81 -18.34
C PHE A 328 -34.95 -47.44 -18.65
N LEU A 329 -35.63 -47.31 -19.80
CA LEU A 329 -36.28 -46.06 -20.18
C LEU A 329 -37.35 -45.62 -19.18
N ASN A 330 -38.16 -46.55 -18.67
CA ASN A 330 -39.17 -46.21 -17.66
C ASN A 330 -38.54 -45.80 -16.31
N ASN A 331 -37.41 -46.39 -15.93
CA ASN A 331 -36.64 -45.98 -14.75
C ASN A 331 -36.00 -44.60 -14.92
N MET A 332 -35.52 -44.29 -16.13
CA MET A 332 -35.01 -42.98 -16.48
C MET A 332 -36.12 -41.92 -16.41
N PHE A 333 -37.30 -42.18 -16.97
CA PHE A 333 -38.46 -41.28 -16.83
C PHE A 333 -38.89 -41.10 -15.38
N TYR A 334 -38.85 -42.18 -14.59
CA TYR A 334 -39.13 -42.11 -13.15
C TYR A 334 -38.14 -41.19 -12.42
N SER A 335 -36.84 -41.31 -12.71
CA SER A 335 -35.79 -40.42 -12.20
C SER A 335 -35.98 -38.97 -12.66
N VAL A 336 -36.38 -38.71 -13.91
CA VAL A 336 -36.70 -37.34 -14.37
C VAL A 336 -37.80 -36.70 -13.51
N ILE A 337 -38.88 -37.45 -13.26
CA ILE A 337 -39.99 -36.96 -12.44
C ILE A 337 -39.53 -36.78 -10.99
N ALA A 338 -38.78 -37.74 -10.44
CA ALA A 338 -38.25 -37.67 -9.09
C ALA A 338 -37.30 -36.50 -8.88
N PHE A 339 -36.50 -36.17 -9.89
CA PHE A 339 -35.51 -35.10 -9.84
C PHE A 339 -36.14 -33.71 -9.98
N THR A 340 -37.22 -33.59 -10.76
CA THR A 340 -37.88 -32.30 -11.05
C THR A 340 -39.09 -32.01 -10.16
N ALA A 341 -39.71 -33.04 -9.60
CA ALA A 341 -40.94 -32.97 -8.82
C ALA A 341 -41.00 -34.10 -7.77
N ALA A 342 -42.11 -34.23 -7.06
CA ALA A 342 -42.37 -35.39 -6.21
C ALA A 342 -42.86 -36.56 -7.09
N PRO A 343 -42.14 -37.69 -7.15
CA PRO A 343 -42.55 -38.82 -7.98
C PRO A 343 -43.73 -39.56 -7.33
N PRO A 344 -44.56 -40.26 -8.13
CA PRO A 344 -45.64 -41.09 -7.60
C PRO A 344 -45.06 -42.21 -6.72
N PRO A 345 -45.78 -42.59 -5.64
CA PRO A 345 -45.33 -43.66 -4.75
C PRO A 345 -45.15 -44.96 -5.53
N THR A 346 -44.05 -45.66 -5.25
CA THR A 346 -43.74 -46.96 -5.85
C THR A 346 -44.30 -48.10 -5.01
N ASP A 347 -44.66 -49.20 -5.68
CA ASP A 347 -45.13 -50.43 -5.02
C ASP A 347 -44.00 -51.21 -4.32
N LEU A 348 -42.74 -50.78 -4.49
CA LEU A 348 -41.55 -51.37 -3.88
C LEU A 348 -41.26 -50.71 -2.53
N THR A 349 -41.35 -51.52 -1.48
CA THR A 349 -41.24 -51.15 -0.06
C THR A 349 -39.82 -51.22 0.49
N ASP A 350 -38.80 -51.30 -0.37
CA ASP A 350 -37.42 -51.34 0.12
C ASP A 350 -36.96 -49.96 0.61
N ALA A 351 -36.51 -49.92 1.86
CA ALA A 351 -36.12 -48.69 2.56
C ALA A 351 -34.99 -47.96 1.83
N ALA A 352 -34.06 -48.68 1.18
CA ALA A 352 -32.96 -48.07 0.44
C ALA A 352 -33.47 -47.31 -0.80
N THR A 353 -34.44 -47.87 -1.52
CA THR A 353 -35.04 -47.22 -2.70
C THR A 353 -35.83 -45.98 -2.30
N GLN A 354 -36.55 -46.02 -1.17
CA GLN A 354 -37.26 -44.85 -0.64
C GLN A 354 -36.30 -43.72 -0.24
N ILE A 355 -35.18 -44.05 0.42
CA ILE A 355 -34.16 -43.07 0.79
C ILE A 355 -33.57 -42.41 -0.45
N ILE A 356 -33.28 -43.19 -1.50
CA ILE A 356 -32.72 -42.66 -2.75
C ILE A 356 -33.69 -41.74 -3.47
N VAL A 357 -34.98 -42.09 -3.52
CA VAL A 357 -36.03 -41.21 -4.06
C VAL A 357 -36.09 -39.89 -3.28
N MET A 358 -36.09 -39.95 -1.94
CA MET A 358 -36.11 -38.75 -1.10
C MET A 358 -34.89 -37.86 -1.32
N ILE A 359 -33.70 -38.46 -1.42
CA ILE A 359 -32.44 -37.74 -1.67
C ILE A 359 -32.46 -37.11 -3.06
N GLU A 360 -32.88 -37.86 -4.09
CA GLU A 360 -32.94 -37.36 -5.47
C GLU A 360 -33.91 -36.19 -5.59
N THR A 361 -35.10 -36.29 -5.01
CA THR A 361 -36.10 -35.21 -5.05
C THR A 361 -35.63 -33.97 -4.31
N PHE A 362 -35.06 -34.14 -3.11
CA PHE A 362 -34.54 -33.01 -2.34
C PHE A 362 -33.39 -32.31 -3.07
N LEU A 363 -32.40 -33.07 -3.56
CA LEU A 363 -31.25 -32.49 -4.25
C LEU A 363 -31.62 -31.93 -5.61
N GLY A 364 -32.47 -32.61 -6.38
CA GLY A 364 -32.91 -32.15 -7.71
C GLY A 364 -33.63 -30.80 -7.64
N THR A 365 -34.61 -30.67 -6.73
CA THR A 365 -35.31 -29.40 -6.50
C THR A 365 -34.38 -28.28 -6.02
N LEU A 366 -33.48 -28.58 -5.08
CA LEU A 366 -32.48 -27.63 -4.60
C LEU A 366 -31.55 -27.15 -5.73
N MET A 367 -31.07 -28.05 -6.58
CA MET A 367 -30.18 -27.71 -7.68
C MET A 367 -30.88 -26.90 -8.77
N ILE A 368 -32.17 -27.15 -9.03
CA ILE A 368 -32.98 -26.34 -9.96
C ILE A 368 -33.15 -24.91 -9.44
N VAL A 369 -33.43 -24.74 -8.14
CA VAL A 369 -33.53 -23.42 -7.50
C VAL A 369 -32.18 -22.68 -7.57
N LEU A 370 -31.08 -23.38 -7.28
CA LEU A 370 -29.73 -22.82 -7.40
C LEU A 370 -29.37 -22.44 -8.84
N LEU A 371 -29.77 -23.23 -9.82
CA LEU A 371 -29.57 -22.91 -11.24
C LEU A 371 -30.33 -21.63 -11.62
N GLY A 372 -31.57 -21.50 -11.16
CA GLY A 372 -32.37 -20.27 -11.33
C GLY A 372 -31.72 -19.05 -10.68
N TYR A 373 -31.19 -19.20 -9.47
CA TYR A 373 -30.45 -18.13 -8.77
C TYR A 373 -29.19 -17.70 -9.54
N ILE A 374 -28.39 -18.65 -10.04
CA ILE A 374 -27.18 -18.36 -10.81
C ILE A 374 -27.53 -17.67 -12.15
N LEU A 375 -28.58 -18.11 -12.82
CA LEU A 375 -29.05 -17.49 -14.08
C LEU A 375 -29.57 -16.07 -13.84
N GLY A 376 -30.38 -15.86 -12.79
CA GLY A 376 -30.95 -14.55 -12.46
C GLY A 376 -29.90 -13.50 -12.07
N ASN A 377 -28.85 -13.90 -11.34
CA ASN A 377 -27.79 -12.97 -10.96
C ASN A 377 -26.82 -12.63 -12.08
N ARG A 378 -26.75 -13.41 -13.17
CA ARG A 378 -25.88 -13.09 -14.32
C ARG A 378 -26.42 -11.96 -15.20
N GLU A 379 -27.69 -11.59 -15.09
CA GLU A 379 -28.28 -10.46 -15.83
C GLU A 379 -28.07 -9.10 -15.14
N GLN A 380 -27.57 -9.09 -13.90
CA GLN A 380 -27.34 -7.87 -13.12
C GLN A 380 -25.88 -7.38 -13.13
N PHE A 381 -24.97 -8.06 -13.83
CA PHE A 381 -23.54 -7.72 -13.93
C PHE A 381 -23.06 -7.57 -15.36
#